data_AF-A0A2V7JPK9-F1
#
_entry.id   AF-A0A2V7JPK9-F1
#
_cell.length_a   1.000
_cell.length_b   1.000
_cell.length_c   1.000
_cell.angle_alpha   90.00
_cell.angle_beta   90.00
_cell.angle_gamma   90.00
#
_symmetry.space_group_name_H-M   'P 1'
#
loop_
_entity.id
_entity.type
_entity.pdbx_description
1 polymer ?
#
loop_
_entity_poly.entity_id
_entity_poly.type
_entity_poly.pdbx_seq_one_letter_code
_entity_poly.pdbx_strand_id
1 'polypeptide(L)'
;MPKMLSTEGPLMAVADVNGDGLDDIFIGGAKDQPSAILIQRSDGSFVRSNEKLLAQDSASEDIGAVFFDANGDGYPDLYVVTGGSEFSEGSPLLEDRLYLNDGKGNFRKAVGALPPLPISGSRVAAADFDGDGAIDLFVGGRSIPGRYGLDPQSVLLKNDGRGHFTDVTDKAAPGLSHIGMVTDAIWKDIDGDGRPDLIVVGEWMPITIFHNEGNGKLAKMSVPGLEKSNGWWNRIIAGDFTGTGRVDFIVGNLGLNTRLQAKESEPVTMYVKDFAHNGFVQQIISYYNAGKRYPLALRDDLLRSLPFLQDR
;
A
#
# COMPACT_ATOMS: atom_id res chain seq x y z
N MET A 1 -17.76 -4.05 8.23
CA MET A 1 -16.63 -3.22 7.76
C MET A 1 -17.20 -2.08 6.92
N PRO A 2 -16.62 -0.85 6.98
CA PRO A 2 -17.13 0.30 6.22
C PRO A 2 -16.78 0.24 4.72
N LYS A 3 -15.82 -0.61 4.33
CA LYS A 3 -15.38 -0.84 2.95
C LYS A 3 -15.25 -2.35 2.67
N MET A 4 -15.43 -2.73 1.41
CA MET A 4 -15.15 -4.07 0.91
C MET A 4 -13.68 -4.15 0.48
N LEU A 5 -12.90 -5.03 1.11
CA LEU A 5 -11.47 -5.20 0.79
C LEU A 5 -11.22 -6.12 -0.41
N SER A 6 -12.25 -6.79 -0.91
CA SER A 6 -12.18 -7.69 -2.08
C SER A 6 -12.36 -6.96 -3.42
N THR A 7 -12.30 -5.62 -3.44
CA THR A 7 -12.52 -4.79 -4.65
C THR A 7 -11.59 -3.57 -4.67
N GLU A 8 -10.29 -3.76 -4.46
CA GLU A 8 -9.32 -2.65 -4.38
C GLU A 8 -8.55 -2.39 -5.70
N GLY A 9 -8.60 -3.32 -6.64
CA GLY A 9 -8.06 -3.19 -7.99
C GLY A 9 -9.13 -2.94 -9.08
N PRO A 10 -8.71 -2.93 -10.37
CA PRO A 10 -7.33 -3.09 -10.81
C PRO A 10 -6.54 -1.78 -10.65
N LEU A 11 -5.27 -1.90 -10.26
CA LEU A 11 -4.31 -0.79 -10.34
C LEU A 11 -3.49 -0.89 -11.62
N MET A 12 -2.99 0.27 -12.07
CA MET A 12 -2.25 0.40 -13.31
C MET A 12 -0.91 1.08 -13.06
N ALA A 13 0.08 0.73 -13.88
CA ALA A 13 1.36 1.40 -14.00
C ALA A 13 1.62 1.74 -15.48
N VAL A 14 2.33 2.84 -15.74
CA VAL A 14 2.59 3.36 -17.09
C VAL A 14 4.08 3.61 -17.25
N ALA A 15 4.64 3.17 -18.38
CA ALA A 15 6.00 3.45 -18.81
C ALA A 15 6.14 3.12 -20.31
N ASP A 16 7.14 3.69 -20.97
CA ASP A 16 7.59 3.24 -22.30
C ASP A 16 8.45 1.98 -22.12
N VAL A 17 7.86 0.79 -22.27
CA VAL A 17 8.57 -0.47 -21.97
C VAL A 17 9.38 -1.01 -23.14
N ASN A 18 9.20 -0.45 -24.34
CA ASN A 18 9.84 -0.92 -25.57
C ASN A 18 10.78 0.13 -26.22
N GLY A 19 10.85 1.35 -25.65
CA GLY A 19 11.71 2.43 -26.08
C GLY A 19 11.23 3.18 -27.34
N ASP A 20 9.94 3.10 -27.69
CA ASP A 20 9.39 3.75 -28.88
C ASP A 20 8.86 5.17 -28.64
N GLY A 21 8.90 5.63 -27.39
CA GLY A 21 8.45 6.95 -26.95
C GLY A 21 6.95 7.05 -26.68
N LEU A 22 6.21 5.93 -26.66
CA LEU A 22 4.79 5.86 -26.35
C LEU A 22 4.55 5.27 -24.95
N ASP A 23 3.39 5.60 -24.35
CA ASP A 23 3.03 5.12 -23.02
C ASP A 23 2.41 3.72 -23.11
N ASP A 24 3.12 2.71 -22.59
CA ASP A 24 2.58 1.37 -22.40
C ASP A 24 1.95 1.22 -21.00
N ILE A 25 1.02 0.29 -20.86
CA ILE A 25 0.20 0.17 -19.65
C ILE A 25 0.26 -1.26 -19.10
N PHE A 26 0.62 -1.40 -17.83
CA PHE A 26 0.31 -2.60 -17.04
C PHE A 26 -1.05 -2.42 -16.34
N ILE A 27 -1.90 -3.45 -16.39
CA ILE A 27 -3.17 -3.52 -15.66
C ILE A 27 -3.16 -4.78 -14.81
N GLY A 28 -3.30 -4.61 -13.49
CA GLY A 28 -3.38 -5.70 -12.53
C GLY A 28 -4.58 -6.63 -12.74
N GLY A 29 -4.40 -7.92 -12.45
CA GLY A 29 -5.45 -8.94 -12.43
C GLY A 29 -6.04 -9.17 -11.04
N ALA A 30 -7.33 -9.51 -10.98
CA ALA A 30 -7.94 -10.07 -9.78
C ALA A 30 -7.48 -11.52 -9.56
N LYS A 31 -7.79 -12.11 -8.39
CA LYS A 31 -7.57 -13.55 -8.17
C LYS A 31 -8.23 -14.38 -9.28
N ASP A 32 -7.48 -15.35 -9.80
CA ASP A 32 -7.79 -16.21 -10.95
C ASP A 32 -7.97 -15.47 -12.29
N GLN A 33 -7.52 -14.21 -12.37
CA GLN A 33 -7.51 -13.39 -13.58
C GLN A 33 -6.08 -12.91 -13.88
N PRO A 34 -5.51 -13.21 -15.06
CA PRO A 34 -4.18 -12.70 -15.40
C PRO A 34 -4.19 -11.18 -15.58
N SER A 35 -3.11 -10.53 -15.15
CA SER A 35 -2.79 -9.16 -15.55
C SER A 35 -2.50 -9.06 -17.04
N ALA A 36 -2.43 -7.82 -17.55
CA ALA A 36 -2.07 -7.54 -18.92
C ALA A 36 -1.05 -6.40 -19.00
N ILE A 37 -0.05 -6.57 -19.87
CA ILE A 37 0.73 -5.45 -20.41
C ILE A 37 0.15 -5.12 -21.79
N LEU A 38 -0.13 -3.84 -22.01
CA LEU A 38 -0.69 -3.28 -23.23
C LEU A 38 0.33 -2.36 -23.86
N ILE A 39 0.86 -2.77 -25.01
CA ILE A 39 1.81 -1.99 -25.80
C ILE A 39 1.04 -1.03 -26.71
N GLN A 40 1.32 0.27 -26.59
CA GLN A 40 0.72 1.29 -27.43
C GLN A 40 1.32 1.23 -28.84
N ARG A 41 0.50 1.49 -29.85
CA ARG A 41 0.92 1.67 -31.24
C ARG A 41 0.78 3.13 -31.64
N SER A 42 1.51 3.53 -32.69
CA SER A 42 1.47 4.88 -33.24
C SER A 42 0.10 5.34 -33.76
N ASP A 43 -0.83 4.42 -33.99
CA ASP A 43 -2.23 4.70 -34.35
C ASP A 43 -3.15 4.88 -33.13
N GLY A 44 -2.61 4.82 -31.92
CA GLY A 44 -3.34 4.91 -30.65
C GLY A 44 -4.00 3.61 -30.19
N SER A 45 -3.86 2.51 -30.95
CA SER A 45 -4.35 1.19 -30.53
C SER A 45 -3.38 0.50 -29.54
N PHE A 46 -3.89 -0.49 -28.81
CA PHE A 46 -3.11 -1.26 -27.83
C PHE A 46 -3.10 -2.75 -28.16
N VAL A 47 -1.97 -3.40 -27.88
CA VAL A 47 -1.78 -4.85 -28.08
C VAL A 47 -1.33 -5.49 -26.79
N ARG A 48 -1.89 -6.64 -26.45
CA ARG A 48 -1.41 -7.42 -25.31
C ARG A 48 -0.02 -7.98 -25.60
N SER A 49 0.81 -8.02 -24.56
CA SER A 49 2.10 -8.70 -24.57
C SER A 49 2.26 -9.56 -23.31
N ASN A 50 3.25 -10.45 -23.33
CA ASN A 50 3.64 -11.28 -22.19
C ASN A 50 2.51 -12.16 -21.60
N GLU A 51 1.47 -12.51 -22.38
CA GLU A 51 0.28 -13.17 -21.85
C GLU A 51 0.59 -14.53 -21.21
N LYS A 52 1.54 -15.29 -21.79
CA LYS A 52 1.99 -16.57 -21.24
C LYS A 52 2.76 -16.42 -19.93
N LEU A 53 3.48 -15.31 -19.74
CA LEU A 53 4.20 -15.03 -18.50
C LEU A 53 3.20 -14.67 -17.41
N LEU A 54 2.32 -13.70 -17.67
CA LEU A 54 1.36 -13.19 -16.69
C LEU A 54 0.29 -14.23 -16.32
N ALA A 55 -0.07 -15.14 -17.23
CA ALA A 55 -0.98 -16.25 -16.94
C ALA A 55 -0.43 -17.24 -15.90
N GLN A 56 0.88 -17.29 -15.66
CA GLN A 56 1.45 -18.16 -14.63
C GLN A 56 1.17 -17.66 -13.21
N ASP A 57 0.89 -16.37 -13.07
CA ASP A 57 0.70 -15.70 -11.79
C ASP A 57 -0.77 -15.28 -11.55
N SER A 58 -1.71 -15.78 -12.35
CA SER A 58 -3.12 -15.39 -12.25
C SER A 58 -3.80 -15.84 -10.96
N ALA A 59 -3.23 -16.77 -10.21
CA ALA A 59 -3.78 -17.20 -8.91
C ALA A 59 -3.65 -16.11 -7.82
N SER A 60 -2.76 -15.15 -8.01
CA SER A 60 -2.56 -13.98 -7.14
C SER A 60 -3.48 -12.82 -7.55
N GLU A 61 -3.68 -11.86 -6.64
CA GLU A 61 -4.40 -10.62 -6.91
C GLU A 61 -3.43 -9.43 -6.90
N ASP A 62 -3.45 -8.64 -7.98
CA ASP A 62 -2.54 -7.52 -8.20
C ASP A 62 -3.15 -6.22 -7.67
N ILE A 63 -2.52 -5.63 -6.65
CA ILE A 63 -3.07 -4.49 -5.90
C ILE A 63 -2.09 -3.32 -5.77
N GLY A 64 -1.00 -3.36 -6.52
CA GLY A 64 0.01 -2.32 -6.63
C GLY A 64 0.96 -2.65 -7.77
N ALA A 65 1.45 -1.64 -8.47
CA ALA A 65 2.44 -1.83 -9.51
C ALA A 65 3.26 -0.55 -9.71
N VAL A 66 4.53 -0.70 -10.05
CA VAL A 66 5.43 0.40 -10.45
C VAL A 66 6.41 -0.09 -11.49
N PHE A 67 6.69 0.77 -12.48
CA PHE A 67 7.79 0.60 -13.41
C PHE A 67 8.99 1.44 -12.97
N PHE A 68 10.19 0.84 -12.96
CA PHE A 68 11.45 1.50 -12.63
C PHE A 68 12.63 0.66 -13.10
N ASP A 69 13.83 1.24 -13.20
CA ASP A 69 15.05 0.47 -13.50
C ASP A 69 15.53 -0.25 -12.24
N ALA A 70 15.25 -1.55 -12.12
CA ALA A 70 15.59 -2.32 -10.93
C ALA A 70 17.03 -2.82 -10.99
N ASN A 71 17.60 -3.01 -12.18
CA ASN A 71 18.85 -3.72 -12.39
C ASN A 71 20.00 -2.84 -12.94
N GLY A 72 19.74 -1.56 -13.18
CA GLY A 72 20.71 -0.57 -13.63
C GLY A 72 21.00 -0.63 -15.14
N ASP A 73 20.16 -1.28 -15.94
CA ASP A 73 20.34 -1.39 -17.40
C ASP A 73 19.65 -0.27 -18.19
N GLY A 74 18.93 0.62 -17.50
CA GLY A 74 18.22 1.75 -18.07
C GLY A 74 16.84 1.42 -18.66
N TYR A 75 16.33 0.20 -18.47
CA TYR A 75 15.01 -0.20 -18.93
C TYR A 75 14.01 -0.28 -17.76
N PRO A 76 12.73 0.09 -17.98
CA PRO A 76 11.72 -0.03 -16.95
C PRO A 76 11.38 -1.51 -16.72
N ASP A 77 11.79 -2.02 -15.56
CA ASP A 77 11.38 -3.27 -14.95
C ASP A 77 10.04 -3.07 -14.21
N LEU A 78 9.31 -4.16 -13.94
CA LEU A 78 7.98 -4.12 -13.33
C LEU A 78 7.98 -4.82 -11.97
N TYR A 79 7.63 -4.09 -10.92
CA TYR A 79 7.29 -4.66 -9.61
C TYR A 79 5.78 -4.64 -9.39
N VAL A 80 5.22 -5.77 -8.97
CA VAL A 80 3.80 -5.96 -8.71
C VAL A 80 3.60 -6.37 -7.26
N VAL A 81 2.81 -5.56 -6.54
CA VAL A 81 2.37 -5.84 -5.18
C VAL A 81 1.17 -6.78 -5.21
N THR A 82 1.22 -7.80 -4.36
CA THR A 82 0.16 -8.77 -4.22
C THR A 82 -0.61 -8.55 -2.92
N GLY A 83 -1.90 -8.88 -2.90
CA GLY A 83 -2.63 -8.94 -1.64
C GLY A 83 -4.06 -9.43 -1.80
N GLY A 84 -4.97 -8.90 -0.98
CA GLY A 84 -6.37 -9.31 -0.97
C GLY A 84 -6.72 -10.16 0.26
N SER A 85 -8.03 -10.27 0.52
CA SER A 85 -8.58 -10.97 1.69
C SER A 85 -8.95 -12.43 1.44
N GLU A 86 -8.78 -12.91 0.21
CA GLU A 86 -9.22 -14.24 -0.26
C GLU A 86 -8.19 -15.35 -0.02
N PHE A 87 -7.09 -15.03 0.68
CA PHE A 87 -5.98 -15.93 0.99
C PHE A 87 -5.86 -16.14 2.50
N SER A 88 -5.19 -17.21 2.91
CA SER A 88 -4.79 -17.37 4.32
C SER A 88 -3.58 -16.47 4.62
N GLU A 89 -3.46 -16.03 5.88
CA GLU A 89 -2.26 -15.34 6.38
C GLU A 89 -1.00 -16.18 6.07
N GLY A 90 0.01 -15.57 5.45
CA GLY A 90 1.25 -16.25 5.07
C GLY A 90 1.18 -17.12 3.81
N SER A 91 0.09 -17.05 3.03
CA SER A 91 0.01 -17.73 1.73
C SER A 91 1.12 -17.26 0.77
N PRO A 92 1.85 -18.16 0.08
CA PRO A 92 2.81 -17.77 -0.96
C PRO A 92 2.17 -16.97 -2.11
N LEU A 93 0.85 -17.08 -2.30
CA LEU A 93 0.12 -16.27 -3.25
C LEU A 93 -0.02 -14.80 -2.84
N LEU A 94 0.49 -14.40 -1.67
CA LEU A 94 0.63 -13.02 -1.21
C LEU A 94 2.05 -12.47 -1.46
N GLU A 95 2.97 -13.26 -2.03
CA GLU A 95 4.30 -12.75 -2.34
C GLU A 95 4.27 -11.80 -3.55
N ASP A 96 5.00 -10.70 -3.43
CA ASP A 96 5.19 -9.74 -4.52
C ASP A 96 6.03 -10.34 -5.65
N ARG A 97 5.95 -9.72 -6.84
CA ARG A 97 6.60 -10.22 -8.05
C ARG A 97 7.40 -9.12 -8.72
N LEU A 98 8.63 -9.46 -9.13
CA LEU A 98 9.49 -8.61 -9.96
C LEU A 98 9.66 -9.25 -11.34
N TYR A 99 9.51 -8.45 -12.38
CA TYR A 99 9.75 -8.84 -13.77
C TYR A 99 10.76 -7.89 -14.40
N LEU A 100 11.82 -8.46 -14.97
CA LEU A 100 12.88 -7.70 -15.62
C LEU A 100 12.62 -7.60 -17.12
N ASN A 101 12.78 -6.41 -17.66
CA ASN A 101 12.58 -6.06 -19.06
C ASN A 101 13.89 -6.20 -19.85
N ASP A 102 13.82 -6.49 -21.14
CA ASP A 102 14.97 -6.52 -22.06
C ASP A 102 15.13 -5.23 -22.88
N GLY A 103 14.36 -4.19 -22.55
CA GLY A 103 14.28 -2.92 -23.27
C GLY A 103 13.45 -2.97 -24.54
N LYS A 104 12.81 -4.11 -24.84
CA LYS A 104 11.92 -4.31 -26.00
C LYS A 104 10.53 -4.77 -25.59
N GLY A 105 10.20 -4.62 -24.31
CA GLY A 105 8.93 -5.04 -23.72
C GLY A 105 8.81 -6.56 -23.52
N ASN A 106 9.90 -7.33 -23.60
CA ASN A 106 9.88 -8.75 -23.25
C ASN A 106 10.32 -8.92 -21.80
N PHE A 107 9.40 -9.40 -20.96
CA PHE A 107 9.64 -9.54 -19.53
C PHE A 107 10.03 -10.97 -19.17
N ARG A 108 10.82 -11.10 -18.11
CA ARG A 108 11.04 -12.38 -17.40
C ARG A 108 10.89 -12.19 -15.90
N LYS A 109 10.34 -13.19 -15.22
CA LYS A 109 10.24 -13.15 -13.75
C LYS A 109 11.62 -13.28 -13.10
N ALA A 110 11.91 -12.42 -12.12
CA ALA A 110 13.14 -12.43 -11.35
C ALA A 110 13.00 -13.35 -10.12
N VAL A 111 13.08 -14.67 -10.34
CA VAL A 111 12.93 -15.66 -9.27
C VAL A 111 14.08 -15.53 -8.26
N GLY A 112 13.75 -15.39 -6.97
CA GLY A 112 14.73 -15.26 -5.89
C GLY A 112 15.31 -13.84 -5.72
N ALA A 113 14.82 -12.86 -6.48
CA ALA A 113 15.22 -11.46 -6.36
C ALA A 113 14.60 -10.75 -5.15
N LEU A 114 13.44 -11.23 -4.68
CA LEU A 114 12.71 -10.65 -3.56
C LEU A 114 12.82 -11.54 -2.31
N PRO A 115 12.83 -10.97 -1.10
CA PRO A 115 12.69 -11.74 0.12
C PRO A 115 11.29 -12.38 0.19
N PRO A 116 11.15 -13.59 0.78
CA PRO A 116 9.86 -14.29 0.87
C PRO A 116 8.97 -13.64 1.93
N LEU A 117 8.20 -12.65 1.50
CA LEU A 117 7.32 -11.84 2.35
C LEU A 117 5.85 -12.02 1.92
N PRO A 118 5.13 -13.03 2.44
CA PRO A 118 3.74 -13.30 2.07
C PRO A 118 2.77 -12.37 2.82
N ILE A 119 2.83 -11.08 2.48
CA ILE A 119 2.07 -9.99 3.11
C ILE A 119 0.95 -9.57 2.17
N SER A 120 -0.26 -9.35 2.69
CA SER A 120 -1.27 -8.63 1.89
C SER A 120 -0.91 -7.14 1.83
N GLY A 121 -0.18 -6.76 0.78
CA GLY A 121 0.31 -5.40 0.56
C GLY A 121 -0.79 -4.42 0.13
N SER A 122 -0.40 -3.22 -0.31
CA SER A 122 -1.20 -2.24 -1.04
C SER A 122 -0.35 -1.50 -2.07
N ARG A 123 0.01 -0.25 -1.79
CA ARG A 123 0.76 0.62 -2.68
C ARG A 123 2.25 0.39 -2.51
N VAL A 124 2.96 0.51 -3.63
CA VAL A 124 4.41 0.57 -3.71
C VAL A 124 4.83 2.00 -4.09
N ALA A 125 5.84 2.52 -3.42
CA ALA A 125 6.46 3.81 -3.73
C ALA A 125 7.97 3.59 -3.94
N ALA A 126 8.47 4.01 -5.10
CA ALA A 126 9.86 3.79 -5.52
C ALA A 126 10.68 5.09 -5.41
N ALA A 127 11.87 5.01 -4.79
CA ALA A 127 12.84 6.11 -4.72
C ALA A 127 14.22 5.57 -4.32
N ASP A 128 15.28 6.27 -4.71
CA ASP A 128 16.61 6.09 -4.11
C ASP A 128 16.62 6.82 -2.75
N PHE A 129 16.31 6.10 -1.66
CA PHE A 129 16.18 6.73 -0.34
C PHE A 129 17.52 6.84 0.39
N ASP A 130 18.53 6.06 0.01
CA ASP A 130 19.82 6.08 0.67
C ASP A 130 20.95 6.75 -0.12
N GLY A 131 20.67 7.15 -1.37
CA GLY A 131 21.53 7.95 -2.22
C GLY A 131 22.60 7.13 -2.96
N ASP A 132 22.42 5.81 -3.09
CA ASP A 132 23.38 4.94 -3.77
C ASP A 132 23.12 4.80 -5.29
N GLY A 133 22.04 5.41 -5.78
CA GLY A 133 21.65 5.42 -7.18
C GLY A 133 20.80 4.22 -7.61
N ALA A 134 20.63 3.21 -6.75
CA ALA A 134 19.65 2.14 -6.97
C ALA A 134 18.27 2.57 -6.48
N ILE A 135 17.22 2.19 -7.21
CA ILE A 135 15.86 2.50 -6.78
C ILE A 135 15.40 1.44 -5.77
N ASP A 136 15.04 1.91 -4.58
CA ASP A 136 14.47 1.13 -3.49
C ASP A 136 12.94 1.23 -3.45
N LEU A 137 12.31 0.38 -2.64
CA LEU A 137 10.85 0.28 -2.58
C LEU A 137 10.33 0.35 -1.16
N PHE A 138 9.36 1.23 -0.90
CA PHE A 138 8.44 1.07 0.20
C PHE A 138 7.18 0.33 -0.29
N VAL A 139 6.78 -0.73 0.42
CA VAL A 139 5.54 -1.47 0.17
C VAL A 139 4.67 -1.42 1.42
N GLY A 140 3.51 -0.80 1.30
CA GLY A 140 2.55 -0.67 2.39
C GLY A 140 1.80 -1.98 2.65
N GLY A 141 1.56 -2.31 3.92
CA GLY A 141 0.68 -3.40 4.32
C GLY A 141 -0.78 -2.94 4.38
N ARG A 142 -1.70 -3.66 3.72
CA ARG A 142 -3.11 -3.26 3.66
C ARG A 142 -3.99 -3.84 4.75
N SER A 143 -3.86 -5.14 4.96
CA SER A 143 -4.67 -5.89 5.90
C SER A 143 -3.98 -7.20 6.28
N ILE A 144 -4.35 -7.78 7.41
CA ILE A 144 -4.03 -9.18 7.71
C ILE A 144 -5.28 -10.00 7.35
N PRO A 145 -5.18 -11.03 6.50
CA PRO A 145 -6.36 -11.79 6.08
C PRO A 145 -7.18 -12.32 7.27
N GLY A 146 -8.49 -12.04 7.24
CA GLY A 146 -9.42 -12.39 8.33
C GLY A 146 -9.29 -11.55 9.62
N ARG A 147 -8.38 -10.57 9.68
CA ARG A 147 -8.03 -9.82 10.91
C ARG A 147 -8.02 -8.30 10.68
N TYR A 148 -9.07 -7.78 10.05
CA TYR A 148 -9.24 -6.35 9.79
C TYR A 148 -9.10 -5.49 11.05
N GLY A 149 -8.34 -4.40 10.93
CA GLY A 149 -8.11 -3.43 12.00
C GLY A 149 -6.89 -3.72 12.88
N LEU A 150 -6.17 -4.82 12.64
CA LEU A 150 -4.79 -4.97 13.11
C LEU A 150 -3.82 -4.29 12.15
N ASP A 151 -2.65 -3.89 12.67
CA ASP A 151 -1.59 -3.22 11.91
C ASP A 151 -0.82 -4.24 11.06
N PRO A 152 -1.02 -4.27 9.73
CA PRO A 152 -0.32 -5.20 8.84
C PRO A 152 1.14 -4.82 8.70
N GLN A 153 1.97 -5.78 8.32
CA GLN A 153 3.38 -5.51 8.08
C GLN A 153 3.52 -4.62 6.82
N SER A 154 4.26 -3.52 6.92
CA SER A 154 4.78 -2.74 5.79
C SER A 154 6.29 -2.95 5.70
N VAL A 155 6.87 -2.83 4.50
CA VAL A 155 8.29 -3.11 4.30
C VAL A 155 9.00 -2.04 3.49
N LEU A 156 10.27 -1.83 3.81
CA LEU A 156 11.23 -1.04 3.05
C LEU A 156 12.30 -1.99 2.51
N LEU A 157 12.32 -2.13 1.19
CA LEU A 157 13.19 -3.03 0.45
C LEU A 157 14.33 -2.23 -0.17
N LYS A 158 15.56 -2.50 0.27
CA LYS A 158 16.76 -1.95 -0.34
C LYS A 158 17.19 -2.78 -1.55
N ASN A 159 17.46 -2.14 -2.67
CA ASN A 159 18.00 -2.72 -3.89
C ASN A 159 19.54 -2.75 -3.86
N ASP A 160 20.17 -3.76 -4.46
CA ASP A 160 21.62 -3.84 -4.63
C ASP A 160 22.13 -3.23 -5.96
N GLY A 161 21.22 -2.62 -6.73
CA GLY A 161 21.47 -2.08 -8.07
C GLY A 161 21.57 -3.16 -9.16
N ARG A 162 21.24 -4.42 -8.84
CA ARG A 162 21.21 -5.55 -9.78
C ARG A 162 19.85 -6.27 -9.74
N GLY A 163 18.85 -5.62 -9.16
CA GLY A 163 17.50 -6.14 -9.00
C GLY A 163 17.36 -7.17 -7.89
N HIS A 164 18.28 -7.23 -6.90
CA HIS A 164 18.07 -8.03 -5.69
C HIS A 164 17.72 -7.14 -4.51
N PHE A 165 16.65 -7.52 -3.80
CA PHE A 165 16.08 -6.72 -2.73
C PHE A 165 16.31 -7.38 -1.36
N THR A 166 16.56 -6.55 -0.36
CA THR A 166 16.66 -6.96 1.05
C THR A 166 15.72 -6.11 1.91
N ASP A 167 14.96 -6.75 2.79
CA ASP A 167 14.18 -6.05 3.79
C ASP A 167 15.12 -5.36 4.81
N VAL A 168 15.05 -4.03 4.86
CA VAL A 168 15.81 -3.20 5.79
C VAL A 168 14.91 -2.43 6.77
N THR A 169 13.61 -2.74 6.81
CA THR A 169 12.57 -1.94 7.49
C THR A 169 12.93 -1.51 8.90
N ASP A 170 13.14 -2.46 9.82
CA ASP A 170 13.38 -2.12 11.24
C ASP A 170 14.75 -1.47 11.46
N LYS A 171 15.72 -1.76 10.58
CA LYS A 171 17.05 -1.17 10.65
C LYS A 171 17.06 0.27 10.13
N ALA A 172 16.37 0.53 9.02
CA ALA A 172 16.39 1.81 8.33
C ALA A 172 15.32 2.77 8.87
N ALA A 173 14.14 2.25 9.21
CA ALA A 173 12.96 3.02 9.61
C ALA A 173 12.24 2.39 10.82
N PRO A 174 12.79 2.51 12.05
CA PRO A 174 12.15 1.96 13.25
C PRO A 174 10.70 2.44 13.41
N GLY A 175 9.78 1.48 13.57
CA GLY A 175 8.34 1.76 13.71
C GLY A 175 7.57 1.86 12.40
N LEU A 176 8.21 1.67 11.24
CA LEU A 176 7.54 1.60 9.94
C LEU A 176 6.81 0.26 9.72
N SER A 177 7.33 -0.83 10.31
CA SER A 177 6.83 -2.19 10.05
C SER A 177 5.37 -2.40 10.41
N HIS A 178 4.85 -1.76 11.46
CA HIS A 178 3.43 -1.85 11.86
C HIS A 178 2.80 -0.47 12.00
N ILE A 179 2.82 0.30 10.91
CA ILE A 179 2.39 1.70 10.94
C ILE A 179 0.87 1.91 10.86
N GLY A 180 0.14 0.90 10.40
CA GLY A 180 -1.30 0.93 10.18
C GLY A 180 -1.70 0.31 8.85
N MET A 181 -2.99 0.40 8.51
CA MET A 181 -3.52 -0.15 7.26
C MET A 181 -3.29 0.83 6.09
N VAL A 182 -2.15 0.71 5.43
CA VAL A 182 -1.68 1.65 4.41
C VAL A 182 -2.55 1.57 3.16
N THR A 183 -2.93 2.74 2.63
CA THR A 183 -3.66 2.88 1.35
C THR A 183 -2.86 3.60 0.28
N ASP A 184 -1.91 4.45 0.67
CA ASP A 184 -1.07 5.23 -0.24
C ASP A 184 0.20 5.71 0.46
N ALA A 185 1.26 5.89 -0.31
CA ALA A 185 2.50 6.49 0.15
C ALA A 185 3.22 7.19 -1.00
N ILE A 186 4.00 8.21 -0.68
CA ILE A 186 4.81 8.96 -1.65
C ILE A 186 6.17 9.30 -1.06
N TRP A 187 7.16 9.44 -1.94
CA TRP A 187 8.47 9.99 -1.64
C TRP A 187 8.53 11.44 -2.08
N LYS A 188 8.95 12.33 -1.19
CA LYS A 188 9.08 13.76 -1.50
C LYS A 188 10.05 14.42 -0.53
N ASP A 189 10.98 15.20 -1.05
CA ASP A 189 11.82 16.10 -0.25
C ASP A 189 10.94 17.23 0.32
N ILE A 190 10.65 17.20 1.62
CA ILE A 190 9.75 18.15 2.28
C ILE A 190 10.47 19.30 2.98
N ASP A 191 11.77 19.16 3.24
CA ASP A 191 12.57 20.15 3.96
C ASP A 191 13.60 20.87 3.07
N GLY A 192 13.74 20.45 1.82
CA GLY A 192 14.53 21.09 0.78
C GLY A 192 16.01 20.68 0.81
N ASP A 193 16.34 19.56 1.44
CA ASP A 193 17.73 19.10 1.56
C ASP A 193 18.19 18.15 0.45
N GLY A 194 17.30 17.87 -0.50
CA GLY A 194 17.55 17.03 -1.67
C GLY A 194 17.36 15.53 -1.43
N ARG A 195 17.04 15.09 -0.21
CA ARG A 195 16.75 13.67 0.09
C ARG A 195 15.24 13.44 0.13
N PRO A 196 14.74 12.33 -0.44
CA PRO A 196 13.31 12.05 -0.41
C PRO A 196 12.89 11.58 0.99
N ASP A 197 11.89 12.24 1.56
CA ASP A 197 11.18 11.80 2.77
C ASP A 197 10.00 10.91 2.42
N LEU A 198 9.64 9.97 3.30
CA LEU A 198 8.51 9.06 3.11
C LEU A 198 7.26 9.60 3.80
N ILE A 199 6.16 9.77 3.06
CA ILE A 199 4.86 10.12 3.61
C ILE A 199 3.89 8.96 3.39
N VAL A 200 3.30 8.47 4.47
CA VAL A 200 2.42 7.29 4.49
C VAL A 200 1.04 7.68 5.01
N VAL A 201 0.00 7.25 4.30
CA VAL A 201 -1.39 7.44 4.69
C VAL A 201 -2.18 6.14 4.61
N GLY A 202 -3.18 6.00 5.47
CA GLY A 202 -3.97 4.79 5.54
C GLY A 202 -5.24 4.92 6.37
N GLU A 203 -5.92 3.80 6.55
CA GLU A 203 -7.12 3.71 7.36
C GLU A 203 -6.80 3.57 8.84
N TRP A 204 -7.53 4.32 9.68
CA TRP A 204 -7.45 4.35 11.14
C TRP A 204 -6.11 4.80 11.72
N MET A 205 -5.25 5.39 10.89
CA MET A 205 -3.93 5.89 11.27
C MET A 205 -3.83 7.40 10.98
N PRO A 206 -2.89 8.11 11.62
CA PRO A 206 -2.60 9.48 11.26
C PRO A 206 -1.78 9.53 9.96
N ILE A 207 -1.83 10.67 9.27
CA ILE A 207 -0.85 11.02 8.25
C ILE A 207 0.53 10.98 8.92
N THR A 208 1.42 10.12 8.43
CA THR A 208 2.72 9.90 9.07
C THR A 208 3.85 10.20 8.11
N ILE A 209 4.87 10.90 8.59
CA ILE A 209 6.04 11.30 7.82
C ILE A 209 7.27 10.64 8.46
N PHE A 210 8.14 10.06 7.64
CA PHE A 210 9.50 9.70 8.01
C PHE A 210 10.46 10.61 7.28
N HIS A 211 11.19 11.40 8.06
CA HIS A 211 12.24 12.26 7.55
C HIS A 211 13.48 11.43 7.23
N ASN A 212 14.11 11.73 6.09
CA ASN A 212 15.33 11.09 5.65
C ASN A 212 16.56 11.78 6.27
N GLU A 213 17.08 11.19 7.34
CA GLU A 213 18.27 11.68 8.04
C GLU A 213 19.58 11.45 7.26
N GLY A 214 19.49 10.82 6.08
CA GLY A 214 20.62 10.41 5.25
C GLY A 214 21.23 9.07 5.67
N ASN A 215 22.18 8.58 4.88
CA ASN A 215 22.86 7.30 5.09
C ASN A 215 21.90 6.10 5.22
N GLY A 216 20.78 6.13 4.49
CA GLY A 216 19.75 5.09 4.52
C GLY A 216 19.01 4.97 5.85
N LYS A 217 18.78 6.11 6.52
CA LYS A 217 18.03 6.19 7.78
C LYS A 217 16.84 7.11 7.65
N LEU A 218 15.71 6.63 8.17
CA LEU A 218 14.43 7.29 8.20
C LEU A 218 13.97 7.39 9.66
N ALA A 219 13.65 8.60 10.10
CA ALA A 219 13.15 8.86 11.44
C ALA A 219 11.71 9.37 11.36
N LYS A 220 10.81 8.77 12.14
CA LYS A 220 9.43 9.23 12.24
C LYS A 220 9.42 10.68 12.76
N MET A 221 8.91 11.58 11.93
CA MET A 221 8.83 13.00 12.25
C MET A 221 7.58 13.29 13.08
N SER A 222 7.75 14.10 14.14
CA SER A 222 6.63 14.62 14.92
C SER A 222 6.20 15.97 14.38
N VAL A 223 5.05 16.03 13.70
CA VAL A 223 4.50 17.26 13.15
C VAL A 223 3.24 17.65 13.92
N PRO A 224 3.21 18.81 14.61
CA PRO A 224 2.06 19.23 15.40
C PRO A 224 0.76 19.25 14.59
N GLY A 225 -0.27 18.60 15.11
CA GLY A 225 -1.58 18.44 14.48
C GLY A 225 -1.73 17.15 13.67
N LEU A 226 -0.65 16.60 13.11
CA LEU A 226 -0.74 15.34 12.37
C LEU A 226 -0.96 14.15 13.30
N GLU A 227 -0.52 14.21 14.56
CA GLU A 227 -0.78 13.17 15.56
C GLU A 227 -2.29 12.97 15.86
N LYS A 228 -3.11 13.97 15.54
CA LYS A 228 -4.57 13.95 15.68
C LYS A 228 -5.30 13.70 14.36
N SER A 229 -4.57 13.46 13.28
CA SER A 229 -5.14 13.30 11.93
C SER A 229 -5.65 11.89 11.65
N ASN A 230 -6.02 11.11 12.67
CA ASN A 230 -6.56 9.76 12.46
C ASN A 230 -7.77 9.82 11.54
N GLY A 231 -7.75 9.04 10.46
CA GLY A 231 -8.78 9.11 9.43
C GLY A 231 -8.86 7.85 8.59
N TRP A 232 -9.77 7.85 7.63
CA TRP A 232 -9.82 6.86 6.56
C TRP A 232 -9.20 7.46 5.32
N TRP A 233 -7.89 7.69 5.38
CA TRP A 233 -7.15 8.24 4.25
C TRP A 233 -7.08 7.21 3.13
N ASN A 234 -7.16 7.67 1.88
CA ASN A 234 -7.20 6.81 0.69
C ASN A 234 -6.09 7.12 -0.30
N ARG A 235 -5.75 8.40 -0.46
CA ARG A 235 -4.79 8.90 -1.44
C ARG A 235 -4.06 10.13 -0.92
N ILE A 236 -2.81 10.30 -1.36
CA ILE A 236 -2.02 11.49 -1.14
C ILE A 236 -1.37 11.93 -2.45
N ILE A 237 -1.38 13.24 -2.71
CA ILE A 237 -0.59 13.86 -3.77
C ILE A 237 0.20 15.02 -3.19
N ALA A 238 1.39 15.26 -3.75
CA ALA A 238 2.28 16.34 -3.35
C ALA A 238 2.60 17.26 -4.52
N GLY A 239 2.73 18.56 -4.23
CA GLY A 239 3.08 19.60 -5.21
C GLY A 239 3.18 20.95 -4.52
N ASP A 240 3.67 21.97 -5.24
CA ASP A 240 3.56 23.35 -4.75
C ASP A 240 2.21 23.92 -5.20
N PHE A 241 1.17 23.67 -4.40
CA PHE A 241 -0.19 24.10 -4.69
C PHE A 241 -0.46 25.54 -4.22
N THR A 242 0.41 26.07 -3.36
CA THR A 242 0.32 27.43 -2.79
C THR A 242 1.22 28.44 -3.49
N GLY A 243 2.13 28.01 -4.37
CA GLY A 243 3.09 28.86 -5.07
C GLY A 243 4.19 29.40 -4.15
N THR A 244 4.48 28.71 -3.06
CA THR A 244 5.46 29.14 -2.05
C THR A 244 6.84 28.50 -2.22
N GLY A 245 6.99 27.60 -3.19
CA GLY A 245 8.17 26.78 -3.38
C GLY A 245 8.34 25.67 -2.33
N ARG A 246 7.42 25.54 -1.37
CA ARG A 246 7.37 24.43 -0.42
C ARG A 246 6.43 23.34 -0.91
N VAL A 247 6.65 22.13 -0.41
CA VAL A 247 5.76 21.01 -0.69
C VAL A 247 4.46 21.17 0.08
N ASP A 248 3.35 21.17 -0.65
CA ASP A 248 2.00 21.05 -0.13
C ASP A 248 1.46 19.64 -0.39
N PHE A 249 0.55 19.18 0.48
CA PHE A 249 -0.11 17.89 0.35
C PHE A 249 -1.62 18.06 0.21
N ILE A 250 -2.21 17.30 -0.72
CA ILE A 250 -3.65 17.06 -0.76
C ILE A 250 -3.87 15.60 -0.39
N VAL A 251 -4.62 15.37 0.69
CA VAL A 251 -4.89 14.02 1.23
C VAL A 251 -6.39 13.74 1.21
N GLY A 252 -6.80 12.66 0.56
CA GLY A 252 -8.20 12.26 0.45
C GLY A 252 -8.65 11.40 1.62
N ASN A 253 -9.70 11.81 2.33
CA ASN A 253 -10.35 11.06 3.40
C ASN A 253 -11.72 10.52 2.96
N LEU A 254 -12.35 9.67 3.77
CA LEU A 254 -13.76 9.31 3.60
C LEU A 254 -14.62 10.57 3.58
N GLY A 255 -15.49 10.67 2.57
CA GLY A 255 -16.38 11.82 2.39
C GLY A 255 -17.39 11.97 3.53
N LEU A 256 -18.01 13.16 3.61
CA LEU A 256 -19.07 13.46 4.59
C LEU A 256 -20.43 12.83 4.23
N ASN A 257 -20.53 12.20 3.06
CA ASN A 257 -21.71 11.52 2.55
C ASN A 257 -21.92 10.13 3.16
N THR A 258 -21.64 9.98 4.46
CA THR A 258 -21.81 8.72 5.20
C THR A 258 -22.59 8.94 6.49
N ARG A 259 -23.13 7.85 7.06
CA ARG A 259 -23.77 7.88 8.38
C ARG A 259 -22.75 8.02 9.52
N LEU A 260 -21.47 7.87 9.22
CA LEU A 260 -20.36 7.96 10.18
C LEU A 260 -19.81 9.37 10.14
N GLN A 261 -20.34 10.25 10.99
CA GLN A 261 -19.84 11.61 11.14
C GLN A 261 -18.91 11.67 12.35
N ALA A 262 -17.60 11.73 12.08
CA ALA A 262 -16.56 11.82 13.09
C ALA A 262 -16.08 13.27 13.28
N LYS A 263 -15.79 13.64 14.52
CA LYS A 263 -15.03 14.84 14.89
C LYS A 263 -14.18 14.51 16.12
N GLU A 264 -13.19 15.35 16.46
CA GLU A 264 -12.24 15.07 17.55
C GLU A 264 -12.95 14.74 18.88
N SER A 265 -14.05 15.42 19.21
CA SER A 265 -14.83 15.18 20.43
C SER A 265 -15.82 14.00 20.36
N GLU A 266 -16.14 13.52 19.15
CA GLU A 266 -17.07 12.41 18.90
C GLU A 266 -16.48 11.51 17.80
N PRO A 267 -15.39 10.78 18.09
CA PRO A 267 -14.71 9.99 17.09
C PRO A 267 -15.51 8.73 16.73
N VAL A 268 -15.28 8.23 15.52
CA VAL A 268 -15.54 6.83 15.23
C VAL A 268 -14.37 6.03 15.81
N THR A 269 -14.66 4.97 16.56
CA THR A 269 -13.64 4.17 17.25
C THR A 269 -13.82 2.70 16.92
N MET A 270 -12.72 2.04 16.54
CA MET A 270 -12.66 0.60 16.35
C MET A 270 -11.90 -0.04 17.51
N TYR A 271 -12.52 -1.05 18.11
CA TYR A 271 -11.90 -1.92 19.10
C TYR A 271 -11.60 -3.25 18.44
N VAL A 272 -10.34 -3.68 18.46
CA VAL A 272 -9.93 -4.98 17.90
C VAL A 272 -9.37 -5.85 19.00
N LYS A 273 -10.05 -6.97 19.29
CA LYS A 273 -9.65 -7.89 20.35
C LYS A 273 -10.26 -9.27 20.14
N ASP A 274 -9.59 -10.29 20.66
CA ASP A 274 -10.22 -11.57 20.97
C ASP A 274 -11.08 -11.40 22.23
N PHE A 275 -12.32 -10.97 22.06
CA PHE A 275 -13.25 -10.73 23.15
C PHE A 275 -13.79 -12.02 23.78
N ALA A 276 -13.77 -13.12 23.02
CA ALA A 276 -14.30 -14.42 23.45
C ALA A 276 -13.22 -15.37 24.00
N HIS A 277 -11.94 -14.96 23.95
CA HIS A 277 -10.78 -15.76 24.35
C HIS A 277 -10.67 -17.09 23.58
N ASN A 278 -11.02 -17.09 22.30
CA ASN A 278 -11.02 -18.27 21.44
C ASN A 278 -9.92 -18.27 20.36
N GLY A 279 -9.00 -17.30 20.41
CA GLY A 279 -7.90 -17.11 19.46
C GLY A 279 -8.26 -16.26 18.24
N PHE A 280 -9.52 -15.85 18.08
CA PHE A 280 -9.97 -15.07 16.92
C PHE A 280 -10.27 -13.63 17.31
N VAL A 281 -9.53 -12.69 16.70
CA VAL A 281 -9.79 -11.26 16.88
C VAL A 281 -11.05 -10.84 16.15
N GLN A 282 -11.80 -9.92 16.76
CA GLN A 282 -12.98 -9.31 16.16
C GLN A 282 -12.93 -7.80 16.35
N GLN A 283 -13.62 -7.09 15.47
CA GLN A 283 -13.72 -5.65 15.46
C GLN A 283 -15.10 -5.18 15.91
N ILE A 284 -15.14 -4.28 16.88
CA ILE A 284 -16.34 -3.54 17.26
C ILE A 284 -16.12 -2.08 16.89
N ILE A 285 -16.86 -1.59 15.89
CA ILE A 285 -16.85 -0.18 15.50
C ILE A 285 -17.96 0.53 16.25
N SER A 286 -17.66 1.71 16.78
CA SER A 286 -18.62 2.57 17.46
C SER A 286 -18.58 3.99 16.88
N TYR A 287 -19.72 4.67 16.92
CA TYR A 287 -19.91 6.03 16.42
C TYR A 287 -20.84 6.80 17.36
N TYR A 288 -20.89 8.12 17.22
CA TYR A 288 -21.78 8.96 18.01
C TYR A 288 -23.06 9.30 17.24
N ASN A 289 -24.19 9.28 17.94
CA ASN A 289 -25.47 9.78 17.46
C ASN A 289 -26.11 10.63 18.58
N ALA A 290 -26.34 11.91 18.30
CA ALA A 290 -26.86 12.89 19.25
C ALA A 290 -26.08 12.89 20.60
N GLY A 291 -24.75 12.92 20.54
CA GLY A 291 -23.86 12.97 21.71
C GLY A 291 -23.71 11.65 22.48
N LYS A 292 -24.36 10.57 22.05
CA LYS A 292 -24.24 9.25 22.67
C LYS A 292 -23.54 8.27 21.74
N ARG A 293 -22.63 7.47 22.30
CA ARG A 293 -21.87 6.45 21.57
C ARG A 293 -22.68 5.15 21.41
N TYR A 294 -22.74 4.64 20.18
CA TYR A 294 -23.41 3.41 19.82
C TYR A 294 -22.46 2.49 19.02
N PRO A 295 -22.54 1.16 19.20
CA PRO A 295 -21.92 0.24 18.28
C PRO A 295 -22.61 0.32 16.91
N LEU A 296 -21.82 0.17 15.85
CA LEU A 296 -22.32 0.05 14.47
C LEU A 296 -22.97 -1.33 14.24
N ALA A 297 -22.44 -2.36 14.89
CA ALA A 297 -22.96 -3.72 14.81
C ALA A 297 -24.36 -3.82 15.43
N LEU A 298 -25.21 -4.67 14.84
CA LEU A 298 -26.52 -4.99 15.39
C LEU A 298 -26.37 -5.85 16.66
N ARG A 299 -27.44 -5.94 17.46
CA ARG A 299 -27.43 -6.69 18.72
C ARG A 299 -26.94 -8.13 18.53
N ASP A 300 -27.45 -8.84 17.53
CA ASP A 300 -27.11 -10.25 17.34
C ASP A 300 -25.64 -10.45 16.96
N ASP A 301 -25.07 -9.55 16.17
CA ASP A 301 -23.63 -9.56 15.84
C ASP A 301 -22.80 -9.27 17.09
N LEU A 302 -23.21 -8.29 17.92
CA LEU A 302 -22.55 -8.00 19.18
C LEU A 302 -22.62 -9.17 20.16
N LEU A 303 -23.74 -9.90 20.21
CA LEU A 303 -23.87 -11.09 21.06
C LEU A 303 -23.00 -12.26 20.60
N ARG A 304 -22.67 -12.34 19.30
CA ARG A 304 -21.68 -13.29 18.79
C ARG A 304 -20.26 -12.87 19.17
N SER A 305 -19.97 -11.57 19.09
CA SER A 305 -18.66 -11.02 19.47
C SER A 305 -18.42 -10.98 20.97
N LEU A 306 -19.47 -10.78 21.76
CA LEU A 306 -19.46 -10.63 23.21
C LEU A 306 -20.47 -11.62 23.82
N PRO A 307 -20.17 -12.94 23.83
CA PRO A 307 -21.13 -13.95 24.30
C PRO A 307 -21.61 -13.71 25.74
N PHE A 308 -20.77 -13.10 26.58
CA PHE A 308 -21.10 -12.74 27.96
C PHE A 308 -22.22 -11.69 28.11
N LEU A 309 -22.70 -11.08 27.01
CA LEU A 309 -23.84 -10.17 27.01
C LEU A 309 -25.19 -10.90 26.82
N GLN A 310 -25.21 -12.20 26.52
CA GLN A 310 -26.46 -12.95 26.29
C GLN A 310 -27.31 -13.10 27.55
N ASP A 311 -26.67 -13.11 28.72
CA ASP A 311 -27.32 -13.32 30.03
C ASP A 311 -27.87 -12.01 30.65
N ARG A 312 -28.07 -10.95 29.86
CA ARG A 312 -28.58 -9.63 30.31
C ARG A 312 -29.77 -9.12 29.50
#